data_AF-A0A8V8TPL2-F1
#
_entry.id   AF-A0A8V8TPL2-F1
#
_cell.length_a   1.000
_cell.length_b   1.000
_cell.length_c   1.000
_cell.angle_alpha   90.00
_cell.angle_beta   90.00
_cell.angle_gamma   90.00
#
_symmetry.space_group_name_H-M   'P 1'
#
loop_
_entity.id
_entity.type
_entity.pdbx_description
1 polymer ?
#
loop_
_entity_poly.entity_id
_entity_poly.type
_entity_poly.pdbx_seq_one_letter_code
_entity_poly.pdbx_strand_id
1 'polypeptide(L)'
;MVFSGMISAHCNIPLLGSSDSSASASQVAGITGVHHHTWLIFVFLVEMGFRHVGQAGLKLLTSSDPPTSASQSAGITAMFCDFPKINHGILYDEEKYKPFSQVPTGEVFYYSCEYNFVSPSKSFWTRITCAEEGWSPTPKCLRLCFFPFVENGHSESSGQTHLEGDTVQIICNTGYRLQNNENNISCVERGWSTPPKCRS
;
A
#
# COMPACT_ATOMS: atom_id res chain seq x y z
N MET A 1 31.52 46.12 6.22
CA MET A 1 30.53 46.99 6.87
C MET A 1 29.16 46.59 6.33
N VAL A 2 28.39 45.92 7.21
CA VAL A 2 26.91 45.76 7.27
C VAL A 2 26.11 45.62 5.96
N PHE A 3 25.51 44.44 5.74
CA PHE A 3 24.28 44.28 4.97
C PHE A 3 23.10 44.73 5.83
N SER A 4 22.24 45.60 5.30
CA SER A 4 20.98 46.04 5.95
C SER A 4 19.87 46.07 4.88
N GLY A 5 18.64 45.66 5.28
CA GLY A 5 17.41 45.53 4.45
C GLY A 5 16.88 46.85 3.85
N MET A 6 15.64 47.03 3.38
CA MET A 6 14.36 46.31 3.35
C MET A 6 13.41 47.17 2.44
N ILE A 7 12.61 46.53 1.57
CA ILE A 7 11.24 46.85 1.05
C ILE A 7 10.87 48.30 0.58
N SER A 8 10.17 48.32 -0.57
CA SER A 8 9.01 49.19 -0.95
C SER A 8 9.23 50.21 -2.07
N ALA A 9 8.43 50.10 -3.13
CA ALA A 9 8.03 51.23 -3.97
C ALA A 9 6.66 50.97 -4.65
N HIS A 10 5.64 51.67 -4.15
CA HIS A 10 4.42 52.03 -4.86
C HIS A 10 4.72 53.04 -5.98
N CYS A 11 3.98 52.99 -7.10
CA CYS A 11 3.58 54.13 -7.94
C CYS A 11 2.57 53.64 -9.00
N ASN A 12 1.29 54.02 -8.97
CA ASN A 12 0.64 55.25 -9.49
C ASN A 12 0.80 55.52 -10.99
N ILE A 13 -0.32 55.52 -11.74
CA ILE A 13 -0.59 56.32 -12.96
C ILE A 13 -2.13 56.36 -13.23
N PRO A 14 -2.68 57.45 -13.81
CA PRO A 14 -4.01 58.02 -13.49
C PRO A 14 -5.13 57.79 -14.52
N LEU A 15 -6.37 58.02 -14.09
CA LEU A 15 -7.63 58.05 -14.88
C LEU A 15 -7.82 59.40 -15.62
N LEU A 16 -8.38 59.39 -16.83
CA LEU A 16 -9.77 59.82 -17.15
C LEU A 16 -9.98 60.00 -18.68
N GLY A 17 -11.11 59.54 -19.21
CA GLY A 17 -11.66 60.08 -20.47
C GLY A 17 -12.58 59.16 -21.27
N SER A 18 -13.89 59.17 -20.96
CA SER A 18 -15.04 59.21 -21.90
C SER A 18 -16.18 58.21 -21.56
N SER A 19 -17.26 58.77 -21.02
CA SER A 19 -18.66 58.26 -21.08
C SER A 19 -19.21 58.50 -22.52
N ASP A 20 -20.30 57.94 -23.05
CA ASP A 20 -21.52 57.28 -22.57
C ASP A 20 -22.04 56.31 -23.65
N SER A 21 -22.72 55.21 -23.28
CA SER A 21 -23.89 54.65 -24.01
C SER A 21 -24.52 53.48 -23.24
N SER A 22 -25.85 53.54 -23.12
CA SER A 22 -26.71 52.81 -22.20
C SER A 22 -26.94 51.33 -22.52
N ALA A 23 -26.99 50.53 -21.43
CA ALA A 23 -27.85 49.38 -21.19
C ALA A 23 -27.86 48.21 -22.21
N SER A 24 -27.09 47.18 -21.89
CA SER A 24 -27.54 45.79 -22.04
C SER A 24 -27.10 45.01 -20.81
N ALA A 25 -28.07 44.54 -20.03
CA ALA A 25 -27.84 43.58 -18.96
C ALA A 25 -27.35 42.28 -19.60
N SER A 26 -26.04 42.04 -19.57
CA SER A 26 -25.43 40.78 -20.00
C SER A 26 -25.00 40.01 -18.76
N GLN A 27 -25.39 38.74 -18.76
CA GLN A 27 -25.49 37.84 -17.62
C GLN A 27 -24.17 37.68 -16.88
N VAL A 28 -24.25 37.59 -15.55
CA VAL A 28 -23.20 37.05 -14.70
C VAL A 28 -22.88 35.63 -15.17
N ALA A 29 -21.80 35.47 -15.92
CA ALA A 29 -21.20 34.19 -16.25
C ALA A 29 -19.90 34.05 -15.45
N GLY A 30 -20.05 33.76 -14.16
CA GLY A 30 -18.94 33.45 -13.25
C GLY A 30 -18.74 31.94 -13.15
N ILE A 31 -17.59 31.47 -13.68
CA ILE A 31 -16.79 30.35 -13.18
C ILE A 31 -17.44 28.96 -13.01
N THR A 32 -18.00 28.38 -14.07
CA THR A 32 -18.28 26.92 -14.13
C THR A 32 -17.54 26.21 -15.27
N GLY A 33 -16.63 26.89 -15.97
CA GLY A 33 -15.97 26.37 -17.17
C GLY A 33 -14.85 25.36 -16.93
N VAL A 34 -14.16 25.37 -15.78
CA VAL A 34 -12.96 24.52 -15.59
C VAL A 34 -13.31 23.16 -14.96
N HIS A 35 -14.42 23.09 -14.21
CA HIS A 35 -14.83 21.87 -13.51
C HIS A 35 -15.61 20.88 -14.41
N HIS A 36 -16.14 21.35 -15.55
CA HIS A 36 -16.82 20.49 -16.53
C HIS A 36 -15.88 19.82 -17.52
N HIS A 37 -14.71 20.39 -17.79
CA HIS A 37 -13.72 19.77 -18.69
C HIS A 37 -13.01 18.58 -18.05
N THR A 38 -12.73 18.62 -16.75
CA THR A 38 -12.18 17.47 -16.02
C THR A 38 -13.19 16.33 -15.86
N TRP A 39 -14.48 16.65 -15.70
CA TRP A 39 -15.53 15.63 -15.67
C TRP A 39 -15.69 14.95 -17.04
N LEU A 40 -15.69 15.70 -18.14
CA LEU A 40 -15.77 15.10 -19.48
C LEU A 40 -14.55 14.20 -19.77
N ILE A 41 -13.35 14.56 -19.32
CA ILE A 41 -12.16 13.70 -19.45
C ILE A 41 -12.31 12.42 -18.60
N PHE A 42 -12.87 12.52 -17.39
CA PHE A 42 -13.14 11.36 -16.53
C PHE A 42 -14.17 10.41 -17.14
N VAL A 43 -15.25 10.93 -17.73
CA VAL A 43 -16.29 10.13 -18.38
C VAL A 43 -15.76 9.50 -19.67
N PHE A 44 -14.97 10.20 -20.48
CA PHE A 44 -14.37 9.61 -21.68
C PHE A 44 -13.36 8.49 -21.37
N LEU A 45 -12.59 8.58 -20.27
CA LEU A 45 -11.66 7.51 -19.86
C LEU A 45 -12.41 6.25 -19.38
N VAL A 46 -13.54 6.43 -18.69
CA VAL A 46 -14.42 5.32 -18.27
C VAL A 46 -15.22 4.76 -19.46
N GLU A 47 -15.64 5.58 -20.42
CA GLU A 47 -16.43 5.12 -21.57
C GLU A 47 -15.55 4.41 -22.63
N MET A 48 -14.32 4.89 -22.85
CA MET A 48 -13.37 4.31 -23.82
C MET A 48 -12.57 3.14 -23.24
N GLY A 49 -12.43 3.03 -21.91
CA GLY A 49 -11.73 1.93 -21.24
C GLY A 49 -12.54 0.63 -21.15
N PHE A 50 -13.87 0.68 -21.26
CA PHE A 50 -14.74 -0.50 -21.13
C PHE A 50 -15.27 -1.05 -22.47
N ARG A 51 -14.97 -0.42 -23.61
CA ARG A 51 -15.41 -0.90 -24.95
C ARG A 51 -14.47 -1.92 -25.60
N HIS A 52 -13.49 -2.47 -24.87
CA HIS A 52 -12.50 -3.43 -25.41
C HIS A 52 -12.25 -4.67 -24.54
N VAL A 53 -13.27 -5.11 -23.77
CA VAL A 53 -13.32 -6.50 -23.30
C VAL A 53 -14.53 -7.15 -23.99
N GLY A 54 -14.23 -8.01 -24.97
CA GLY A 54 -15.17 -8.63 -25.91
C GLY A 54 -16.34 -9.35 -25.22
N GLN A 55 -17.51 -9.45 -25.83
CA GLN A 55 -17.75 -10.21 -27.06
C GLN A 55 -17.03 -11.59 -27.05
N ALA A 56 -17.31 -12.38 -26.02
CA ALA A 56 -17.40 -13.83 -26.13
C ALA A 56 -18.77 -14.24 -25.59
N GLY A 57 -19.56 -14.91 -26.43
CA GLY A 57 -20.99 -15.09 -26.22
C GLY A 57 -21.34 -15.94 -25.00
N LEU A 58 -22.30 -15.45 -24.22
CA LEU A 58 -23.11 -16.29 -23.36
C LEU A 58 -24.54 -16.26 -23.88
N LYS A 59 -24.84 -17.24 -24.74
CA LYS A 59 -26.20 -17.67 -25.05
C LYS A 59 -26.58 -18.60 -23.90
N LEU A 60 -27.46 -18.18 -22.99
CA LEU A 60 -28.04 -19.10 -22.03
C LEU A 60 -29.55 -18.95 -22.02
N LEU A 61 -30.15 -20.02 -22.57
CA LEU A 61 -31.54 -20.23 -22.83
C LEU A 61 -32.31 -20.38 -21.52
N THR A 62 -33.51 -19.82 -21.51
CA THR A 62 -34.65 -20.35 -20.76
C THR A 62 -34.78 -21.85 -21.02
N SER A 63 -34.69 -22.69 -19.99
CA SER A 63 -35.32 -24.01 -20.02
C SER A 63 -35.45 -24.52 -18.60
N SER A 64 -36.66 -24.36 -18.05
CA SER A 64 -37.12 -25.10 -16.88
C SER A 64 -37.12 -26.59 -17.23
N ASP A 65 -36.28 -27.39 -16.57
CA ASP A 65 -36.46 -28.83 -16.32
C ASP A 65 -35.42 -29.31 -15.29
N PRO A 66 -35.76 -30.27 -14.39
CA PRO A 66 -34.82 -30.75 -13.38
C PRO A 66 -33.93 -31.87 -13.95
N PRO A 67 -32.60 -31.89 -13.69
CA PRO A 67 -31.80 -33.02 -14.13
C PRO A 67 -31.92 -34.15 -13.11
N THR A 68 -32.60 -35.22 -13.51
CA THR A 68 -32.38 -36.55 -12.95
C THR A 68 -31.57 -37.34 -13.98
N SER A 69 -30.25 -37.42 -13.85
CA SER A 69 -29.44 -38.60 -14.19
C SER A 69 -27.97 -38.38 -13.88
N ALA A 70 -27.34 -39.40 -13.33
CA ALA A 70 -25.95 -39.48 -12.92
C ALA A 70 -24.94 -38.99 -13.97
N SER A 71 -23.93 -38.26 -13.51
CA SER A 71 -22.66 -38.06 -14.21
C SER A 71 -21.55 -38.62 -13.34
N GLN A 72 -20.91 -39.69 -13.80
CA GLN A 72 -19.65 -40.16 -13.24
C GLN A 72 -18.57 -39.14 -13.63
N SER A 73 -18.34 -38.12 -12.81
CA SER A 73 -17.09 -37.37 -12.92
C SER A 73 -16.00 -38.17 -12.20
N ALA A 74 -15.06 -38.71 -12.97
CA ALA A 74 -13.72 -38.93 -12.46
C ALA A 74 -13.30 -37.64 -11.73
N GLY A 75 -12.98 -37.76 -10.44
CA GLY A 75 -12.84 -36.62 -9.53
C GLY A 75 -11.82 -35.61 -10.03
N ILE A 76 -12.28 -34.59 -10.75
CA ILE A 76 -11.56 -33.33 -10.88
C ILE A 76 -11.80 -32.64 -9.54
N THR A 77 -11.02 -33.01 -8.53
CA THR A 77 -10.95 -32.22 -7.31
C THR A 77 -10.34 -30.89 -7.73
N ALA A 78 -11.20 -29.91 -8.02
CA ALA A 78 -10.75 -28.54 -8.18
C ALA A 78 -10.05 -28.16 -6.87
N MET A 79 -8.75 -27.90 -6.96
CA MET A 79 -7.95 -27.47 -5.83
C MET A 79 -8.32 -25.99 -5.57
N PHE A 80 -8.53 -25.66 -4.30
CA PHE A 80 -8.82 -24.29 -3.88
C PHE A 80 -7.86 -23.91 -2.76
N CYS A 81 -7.48 -22.64 -2.71
CA CYS A 81 -6.79 -22.06 -1.57
C CYS A 81 -7.82 -21.41 -0.65
N ASP A 82 -7.57 -21.46 0.66
CA ASP A 82 -8.25 -20.57 1.59
C ASP A 82 -7.90 -19.11 1.29
N PHE A 83 -8.83 -18.20 1.58
CA PHE A 83 -8.56 -16.77 1.48
C PHE A 83 -7.28 -16.39 2.25
N PRO A 84 -6.33 -15.66 1.64
CA PRO A 84 -5.00 -15.49 2.20
C PRO A 84 -5.06 -14.63 3.46
N LYS A 85 -4.70 -15.23 4.60
CA LYS A 85 -4.52 -14.53 5.88
C LYS A 85 -3.04 -14.28 6.10
N ILE A 86 -2.63 -13.03 6.00
CA ILE A 86 -1.22 -12.63 6.07
C ILE A 86 -1.01 -11.78 7.33
N ASN A 87 -0.31 -12.32 8.32
CA ASN A 87 0.03 -11.54 9.52
C ASN A 87 0.88 -10.33 9.12
N HIS A 88 0.47 -9.13 9.57
CA HIS A 88 1.09 -7.86 9.19
C HIS A 88 1.08 -7.58 7.67
N GLY A 89 0.21 -8.25 6.91
CA GLY A 89 0.03 -8.05 5.48
C GLY A 89 -1.27 -7.31 5.18
N ILE A 90 -1.26 -6.58 4.06
CA ILE A 90 -2.39 -5.82 3.54
C ILE A 90 -2.65 -6.31 2.12
N LEU A 91 -3.84 -6.87 1.88
CA LEU A 91 -4.23 -7.38 0.57
C LEU A 91 -4.80 -6.24 -0.29
N TYR A 92 -4.39 -6.17 -1.55
CA TYR A 92 -4.97 -5.22 -2.51
C TYR A 92 -6.44 -5.58 -2.80
N ASP A 93 -7.33 -4.59 -2.76
CA ASP A 93 -8.77 -4.74 -2.99
C ASP A 93 -9.45 -5.83 -2.11
N GLU A 94 -9.00 -6.00 -0.86
CA GLU A 94 -9.50 -7.05 0.06
C GLU A 94 -11.04 -7.12 0.12
N GLU A 95 -11.71 -5.97 0.26
CA GLU A 95 -13.17 -5.87 0.40
C GLU A 95 -13.95 -6.42 -0.79
N LYS A 96 -13.32 -6.48 -1.98
CA LYS A 96 -13.92 -7.09 -3.18
C LYS A 96 -13.97 -8.62 -3.11
N TYR A 97 -12.99 -9.23 -2.43
CA TYR A 97 -12.76 -10.67 -2.45
C TYR A 97 -13.10 -11.38 -1.14
N LYS A 98 -13.25 -10.62 -0.05
CA LYS A 98 -13.69 -11.07 1.28
C LYS A 98 -14.96 -11.94 1.30
N PRO A 99 -15.95 -11.79 0.38
CA PRO A 99 -17.09 -12.69 0.31
C PRO A 99 -16.74 -14.13 -0.13
N PHE A 100 -15.59 -14.33 -0.78
CA PHE A 100 -15.14 -15.65 -1.22
C PHE A 100 -14.21 -16.27 -0.18
N SER A 101 -14.67 -17.34 0.47
CA SER A 101 -13.85 -18.11 1.42
C SER A 101 -12.83 -19.01 0.72
N GLN A 102 -13.13 -19.45 -0.50
CA GLN A 102 -12.33 -20.35 -1.30
C GLN A 102 -11.94 -19.69 -2.62
N VAL A 103 -10.64 -19.76 -2.92
CA VAL A 103 -10.03 -19.15 -4.11
C VAL A 103 -9.61 -20.25 -5.08
N PRO A 104 -10.11 -20.25 -6.33
CA PRO A 104 -9.69 -21.22 -7.34
C PRO A 104 -8.18 -21.19 -7.63
N THR A 105 -7.60 -22.35 -7.93
CA THR A 105 -6.22 -22.42 -8.47
C THR A 105 -6.07 -21.56 -9.73
N GLY A 106 -4.94 -20.86 -9.82
CA GLY A 106 -4.62 -19.91 -10.90
C GLY A 106 -4.95 -18.47 -10.57
N GLU A 107 -5.78 -18.21 -9.56
CA GLU A 107 -6.06 -16.84 -9.10
C GLU A 107 -4.82 -16.17 -8.51
N VAL A 108 -4.74 -14.85 -8.71
CA VAL A 108 -3.57 -14.04 -8.37
C VAL A 108 -3.98 -12.88 -7.47
N PHE A 109 -3.25 -12.74 -6.37
CA PHE A 109 -3.41 -11.64 -5.43
C PHE A 109 -2.11 -10.87 -5.28
N TYR A 110 -2.24 -9.59 -4.90
CA TYR A 110 -1.11 -8.74 -4.53
C TYR A 110 -1.28 -8.31 -3.08
N TYR A 111 -0.19 -8.38 -2.32
CA TYR A 111 -0.15 -7.88 -0.96
C TYR A 111 1.05 -6.97 -0.74
N SER A 112 0.93 -6.09 0.24
CA SER A 112 2.03 -5.33 0.83
C SER A 112 2.11 -5.64 2.33
N CYS A 113 3.16 -5.17 3.00
CA CYS A 113 3.32 -5.35 4.44
C CYS A 113 3.06 -4.04 5.17
N GLU A 114 2.58 -4.15 6.41
CA GLU A 114 2.43 -3.03 7.34
C GLU A 114 3.78 -2.33 7.61
N TYR A 115 3.70 -1.16 8.25
CA TYR A 115 4.89 -0.42 8.66
C TYR A 115 5.80 -1.25 9.58
N ASN A 116 7.12 -1.17 9.36
CA ASN A 116 8.16 -2.01 9.98
C ASN A 116 8.10 -3.50 9.61
N PHE A 117 7.45 -3.87 8.51
CA PHE A 117 7.52 -5.22 7.97
C PHE A 117 7.89 -5.19 6.49
N VAL A 118 8.42 -6.32 5.99
CA VAL A 118 8.83 -6.46 4.59
C VAL A 118 8.50 -7.85 4.06
N SER A 119 8.16 -7.92 2.78
CA SER A 119 8.01 -9.19 2.08
C SER A 119 9.38 -9.88 1.89
N PRO A 120 9.43 -11.22 1.73
CA PRO A 120 10.68 -11.92 1.43
C PRO A 120 11.34 -11.45 0.13
N SER A 121 10.53 -10.99 -0.83
CA SER A 121 11.01 -10.43 -2.09
C SER A 121 11.59 -9.02 -1.94
N LYS A 122 11.41 -8.37 -0.79
CA LYS A 122 11.72 -6.96 -0.52
C LYS A 122 11.01 -5.98 -1.46
N SER A 123 9.99 -6.44 -2.17
CA SER A 123 9.13 -5.61 -3.02
C SER A 123 7.98 -5.02 -2.19
N PHE A 124 7.60 -3.79 -2.53
CA PHE A 124 6.45 -3.12 -1.92
C PHE A 124 5.14 -3.87 -2.20
N TRP A 125 4.91 -4.27 -3.45
CA TRP A 125 3.83 -5.19 -3.84
C TRP A 125 4.41 -6.56 -4.15
N THR A 126 3.87 -7.60 -3.51
CA THR A 126 4.25 -9.00 -3.73
C THR A 126 3.07 -9.75 -4.32
N ARG A 127 3.32 -10.41 -5.46
CA ARG A 127 2.36 -11.27 -6.13
C ARG A 127 2.35 -12.66 -5.48
N ILE A 128 1.17 -13.18 -5.21
CA ILE A 128 0.94 -14.57 -4.80
C ILE A 128 -0.08 -15.21 -5.73
N THR A 129 0.09 -16.49 -6.00
CA THR A 129 -0.79 -17.27 -6.87
C THR A 129 -1.29 -18.48 -6.10
N CYS A 130 -2.58 -18.76 -6.20
CA CYS A 130 -3.12 -20.00 -5.68
C CYS A 130 -2.66 -21.15 -6.57
N ALA A 131 -1.71 -21.95 -6.10
CA ALA A 131 -1.22 -23.15 -6.77
C ALA A 131 -1.95 -24.39 -6.23
N GLU A 132 -1.60 -25.57 -6.74
CA GLU A 132 -2.19 -26.84 -6.28
C GLU A 132 -1.79 -27.14 -4.82
N GLU A 133 -0.58 -26.79 -4.42
CA GLU A 133 -0.05 -26.95 -3.06
C GLU A 133 -0.40 -25.80 -2.09
N GLY A 134 -1.20 -24.82 -2.53
CA GLY A 134 -1.55 -23.61 -1.78
C GLY A 134 -0.91 -22.35 -2.34
N TRP A 135 -0.79 -21.31 -1.51
CA TRP A 135 -0.26 -20.01 -1.97
C TRP A 135 1.24 -20.07 -2.29
N SER A 136 1.59 -19.65 -3.50
CA SER A 136 2.98 -19.60 -3.98
C SER A 136 3.34 -18.21 -4.55
N PRO A 137 4.42 -17.56 -4.09
CA PRO A 137 5.18 -17.91 -2.88
C PRO A 137 4.30 -17.82 -1.63
N THR A 138 4.67 -18.54 -0.57
CA THR A 138 3.95 -18.46 0.70
C THR A 138 3.96 -17.03 1.23
N PRO A 139 2.80 -16.37 1.39
CA PRO A 139 2.74 -14.99 1.83
C PRO A 139 3.20 -14.87 3.27
N LYS A 140 4.14 -13.95 3.52
CA LYS A 140 4.61 -13.62 4.85
C LYS A 140 5.18 -12.21 4.88
N CYS A 141 5.06 -11.56 6.03
CA CYS A 141 5.69 -10.29 6.30
C CYS A 141 6.69 -10.50 7.43
N LEU A 142 7.96 -10.18 7.17
CA LEU A 142 9.06 -10.33 8.12
C LEU A 142 9.30 -9.01 8.83
N ARG A 143 9.51 -9.04 10.14
CA ARG A 143 9.79 -7.83 10.92
C ARG A 143 11.07 -7.14 10.44
N LEU A 144 11.02 -5.80 10.40
CA LEU A 144 12.17 -4.92 10.33
C LEU A 144 12.39 -4.25 11.70
N CYS A 145 13.59 -4.39 12.24
CA CYS A 145 14.00 -3.75 13.47
C CYS A 145 15.07 -2.71 13.20
N PHE A 146 14.73 -1.43 13.31
CA PHE A 146 15.73 -0.36 13.34
C PHE A 146 16.52 -0.42 14.66
N PHE A 147 17.84 -0.42 14.58
CA PHE A 147 18.73 -0.46 15.73
C PHE A 147 19.23 0.96 16.07
N PRO A 148 18.82 1.54 17.21
CA PRO A 148 19.21 2.89 17.59
C PRO A 148 20.64 2.95 18.12
N PHE A 149 21.17 4.16 18.29
CA PHE A 149 22.39 4.37 19.05
C PHE A 149 22.21 3.95 20.52
N VAL A 150 23.22 3.29 21.07
CA VAL A 150 23.19 2.75 22.44
C VAL A 150 23.80 3.77 23.41
N GLU A 151 23.01 4.19 24.41
CA GLU A 151 23.52 5.01 25.51
C GLU A 151 24.35 4.15 26.47
N ASN A 152 25.49 4.66 26.93
CA ASN A 152 26.45 3.95 27.80
C ASN A 152 26.97 2.62 27.20
N GLY A 153 27.05 2.53 25.88
CA GLY A 153 27.60 1.39 25.15
C GLY A 153 27.84 1.71 23.68
N HIS A 154 28.22 0.71 22.89
CA HIS A 154 28.39 0.83 21.45
C HIS A 154 28.01 -0.47 20.73
N SER A 155 27.66 -0.34 19.44
CA SER A 155 27.39 -1.45 18.52
C SER A 155 27.59 -0.99 17.08
N GLU A 156 28.21 -1.84 16.26
CA GLU A 156 28.39 -1.61 14.81
C GLU A 156 27.05 -1.53 14.06
N SER A 157 25.98 -2.05 14.65
CA SER A 157 24.63 -2.02 14.08
C SER A 157 23.90 -0.69 14.32
N SER A 158 24.51 0.28 15.02
CA SER A 158 23.88 1.57 15.30
C SER A 158 23.47 2.29 14.01
N GLY A 159 22.17 2.60 13.88
CA GLY A 159 21.59 3.24 12.70
C GLY A 159 21.20 2.28 11.56
N GLN A 160 21.37 0.97 11.75
CA GLN A 160 21.03 -0.05 10.75
C GLN A 160 19.65 -0.65 10.99
N THR A 161 19.05 -1.22 9.93
CA THR A 161 17.80 -1.97 10.02
C THR A 161 18.08 -3.45 9.81
N HIS A 162 17.55 -4.27 10.72
CA HIS A 162 17.74 -5.72 10.76
C HIS A 162 16.45 -6.45 10.41
N LEU A 163 16.59 -7.63 9.80
CA LEU A 163 15.47 -8.51 9.49
C LEU A 163 15.18 -9.41 10.68
N GLU A 164 13.94 -9.87 10.80
CA GLU A 164 13.54 -10.89 11.76
C GLU A 164 14.48 -12.11 11.74
N GLY A 165 14.94 -12.53 12.91
CA GLY A 165 15.93 -13.58 13.12
C GLY A 165 17.37 -13.06 13.27
N ASP A 166 17.67 -11.82 12.84
CA ASP A 166 18.99 -11.23 13.02
C ASP A 166 19.33 -11.04 14.50
N THR A 167 20.61 -11.20 14.82
CA THR A 167 21.17 -10.95 16.14
C THR A 167 22.25 -9.87 16.08
N VAL A 168 22.23 -8.99 17.05
CA VAL A 168 23.15 -7.85 17.15
C VAL A 168 23.85 -7.90 18.50
N GLN A 169 25.16 -7.69 18.48
CA GLN A 169 25.97 -7.55 19.67
C GLN A 169 26.03 -6.10 20.14
N ILE A 170 25.96 -5.93 21.46
CA ILE A 170 26.04 -4.67 22.20
C ILE A 170 27.20 -4.80 23.18
N ILE A 171 28.09 -3.81 23.17
CA ILE A 171 29.20 -3.72 24.12
C ILE A 171 28.91 -2.55 25.04
N CYS A 172 28.56 -2.84 26.29
CA CYS A 172 28.32 -1.81 27.30
C CYS A 172 29.63 -1.24 27.86
N ASN A 173 29.61 0.03 28.25
CA ASN A 173 30.73 0.68 28.92
C ASN A 173 30.94 0.09 30.33
N THR A 174 32.14 0.25 30.87
CA THR A 174 32.50 -0.25 32.21
C THR A 174 31.50 0.21 33.28
N GLY A 175 30.98 -0.75 34.05
CA GLY A 175 29.97 -0.49 35.10
C GLY A 175 28.53 -0.52 34.61
N TYR A 176 28.29 -0.74 33.31
CA TYR A 176 26.96 -0.91 32.73
C TYR A 176 26.78 -2.32 32.15
N ARG A 177 25.53 -2.75 32.06
CA ARG A 177 25.11 -4.07 31.58
C ARG A 177 23.76 -4.00 30.90
N LEU A 178 23.53 -4.95 30.00
CA LEU A 178 22.22 -5.16 29.41
C LEU A 178 21.27 -5.81 30.43
N GLN A 179 19.96 -5.67 30.22
CA GLN A 179 18.94 -6.11 31.17
C GLN A 179 19.05 -7.60 31.57
N ASN A 180 19.54 -8.45 30.68
CA ASN A 180 19.66 -9.90 30.92
C ASN A 180 21.11 -10.37 31.16
N ASN A 181 22.09 -9.47 31.34
CA ASN A 181 23.53 -9.79 31.26
C ASN A 181 23.95 -10.48 29.94
N GLU A 182 23.08 -10.50 28.94
CA GLU A 182 23.40 -10.91 27.58
C GLU A 182 23.99 -9.72 26.82
N ASN A 183 25.00 -9.98 25.98
CA ASN A 183 25.55 -8.95 25.10
C ASN A 183 24.86 -8.93 23.75
N ASN A 184 23.95 -9.87 23.47
CA ASN A 184 23.30 -9.99 22.16
C ASN A 184 21.80 -9.79 22.30
N ILE A 185 21.21 -9.10 21.33
CA ILE A 185 19.76 -8.98 21.22
C ILE A 185 19.32 -9.42 19.82
N SER A 186 18.09 -9.92 19.72
CA SER A 186 17.56 -10.46 18.46
C SER A 186 16.38 -9.64 17.97
N CYS A 187 16.27 -9.45 16.66
CA CYS A 187 15.05 -8.94 16.04
C CYS A 187 14.04 -10.08 15.94
N VAL A 188 12.93 -9.98 16.67
CA VAL A 188 11.82 -10.93 16.63
C VAL A 188 10.57 -10.26 16.07
N GLU A 189 9.50 -11.01 15.81
CA GLU A 189 8.24 -10.51 15.24
C GLU A 189 7.71 -9.23 15.95
N ARG A 190 7.86 -9.15 17.28
CA ARG A 190 7.41 -8.01 18.10
C ARG A 190 8.41 -6.84 18.19
N GLY A 191 9.59 -6.95 17.58
CA GLY A 191 10.69 -5.99 17.69
C GLY A 191 11.94 -6.58 18.35
N TRP A 192 12.79 -5.74 18.96
CA TRP A 192 13.98 -6.21 19.67
C TRP A 192 13.62 -7.03 20.91
N SER A 193 14.29 -8.17 21.11
CA SER A 193 14.07 -9.09 22.24
C SER A 193 14.21 -8.41 23.61
N THR A 194 15.18 -7.50 23.72
CA THR A 194 15.32 -6.58 24.85
C THR A 194 15.63 -5.18 24.37
N PRO A 195 15.27 -4.12 25.12
CA PRO A 195 15.62 -2.76 24.75
C PRO A 195 17.15 -2.59 24.61
N PRO A 196 17.66 -2.00 23.51
CA PRO A 196 19.09 -1.77 23.28
C PRO A 196 19.60 -0.61 24.16
N LYS A 197 19.66 -0.84 25.47
CA LYS A 197 20.09 0.16 26.47
C LYS A 197 20.94 -0.49 27.55
N CYS A 198 22.12 0.08 27.80
CA CYS A 198 23.00 -0.31 28.90
C CYS A 198 22.61 0.45 30.17
N ARG A 199 22.47 -0.27 31.30
CA ARG A 199 22.10 0.29 32.62
C ARG A 199 23.16 -0.12 33.66
N SER A 200 23.43 0.74 34.65
CA SER A 200 24.36 0.45 35.76
C SER A 200 23.74 -0.47 36.81
#